data_AF-A0A1G1HEA3-F1
#
_entry.id   AF-A0A1G1HEA3-F1
#
_cell.length_a   1.000
_cell.length_b   1.000
_cell.length_c   1.000
_cell.angle_alpha   90.00
_cell.angle_beta   90.00
_cell.angle_gamma   90.00
#
_symmetry.space_group_name_H-M   'P 1'
#
loop_
_entity.id
_entity.type
_entity.pdbx_description
1 polymer ?
#
loop_
_entity_poly.entity_id
_entity_poly.type
_entity_poly.pdbx_seq_one_letter_code
_entity_poly.pdbx_strand_id
1 'polypeptide(L)'
;MENVYTNSLEKALAKTEADVDATLRAAGAVVRSLKKFRVATQTGNLRELSKTIESAEQAIAALRQQFTNTKEVWNFDSENYIASRAFPEELLEMSKSLGVKIFEQDERLYCYPFLIRILPNELAVQIDKTKEKRLRPSTLVNHLKALQNKPVRFRPETFLESLFSAYETLIKSRGKDHVGKGIVITLLEIYRLLTLLPGQAKEYSRQEFARDIYLLDRSGITTTKRGVVVSFPASTGTRWTTGTIRVITQEGQDKRYYGISFSEA
;
A
#
# COMPACT_ATOMS: atom_id res chain seq x y z
N MET A 1 5.88 24.42 14.51
CA MET A 1 5.90 22.95 14.65
C MET A 1 7.23 22.50 14.05
N GLU A 2 8.25 22.45 14.89
CA GLU A 2 9.64 22.17 14.52
C GLU A 2 9.91 20.66 14.47
N ASN A 3 10.56 20.23 13.39
CA ASN A 3 11.33 19.00 13.16
C ASN A 3 11.11 17.78 14.07
N VAL A 4 10.38 16.80 13.55
CA VAL A 4 10.53 15.37 13.86
C VAL A 4 10.28 14.69 12.51
N TYR A 5 11.23 14.58 11.58
CA TYR A 5 12.25 13.54 11.52
C TYR A 5 13.50 14.08 10.77
N THR A 6 14.59 14.34 11.51
CA THR A 6 15.91 14.64 10.93
C THR A 6 16.49 13.46 10.14
N ASN A 7 15.91 12.27 10.29
CA ASN A 7 16.33 11.02 9.68
C ASN A 7 15.13 10.31 9.00
N SER A 8 14.54 10.96 7.99
CA SER A 8 13.42 10.38 7.23
C SER A 8 13.94 9.45 6.13
N LEU A 9 13.15 8.45 5.74
CA LEU A 9 13.59 7.48 4.72
C LEU A 9 13.76 8.16 3.36
N GLU A 10 12.88 9.09 3.00
CA GLU A 10 13.00 9.84 1.74
C GLU A 10 14.29 10.66 1.69
N LYS A 11 14.65 11.35 2.79
CA LYS A 11 15.89 12.15 2.86
C LYS A 11 17.13 11.27 2.80
N ALA A 12 17.12 10.13 3.50
CA ALA A 12 18.23 9.17 3.48
C ALA A 12 18.45 8.62 2.07
N LEU A 13 17.38 8.18 1.40
CA LEU A 13 17.45 7.70 0.01
C LEU A 13 17.88 8.80 -0.96
N ALA A 14 17.37 10.03 -0.82
CA ALA A 14 17.76 11.15 -1.69
C ALA A 14 19.24 11.52 -1.51
N LYS A 15 19.77 11.47 -0.29
CA LYS A 15 21.20 11.68 -0.03
C LYS A 15 22.05 10.60 -0.69
N THR A 16 21.69 9.33 -0.51
CA THR A 16 22.40 8.22 -1.14
C THR A 16 22.31 8.26 -2.67
N GLU A 17 21.17 8.66 -3.23
CA GLU A 17 20.99 8.87 -4.67
C GLU A 17 21.96 9.94 -5.20
N ALA A 18 22.08 11.09 -4.52
CA ALA A 18 23.02 12.14 -4.90
C ALA A 18 24.50 11.68 -4.84
N ASP A 19 24.87 10.88 -3.84
CA ASP A 19 26.22 10.33 -3.70
C ASP A 19 26.52 9.25 -4.76
N VAL A 20 25.52 8.43 -5.11
CA VAL A 20 25.60 7.48 -6.23
C VAL A 20 25.76 8.22 -7.56
N ASP A 21 25.03 9.31 -7.78
CA ASP A 21 25.18 10.15 -8.98
C ASP A 21 26.58 10.77 -9.08
N ALA A 22 27.14 11.23 -7.96
CA ALA A 22 28.52 11.71 -7.91
C ALA A 22 29.53 10.59 -8.25
N THR A 23 29.29 9.37 -7.75
CA THR A 23 30.09 8.17 -8.11
C THR A 23 29.99 7.85 -9.60
N LEU A 24 28.79 7.91 -10.19
CA LEU A 24 28.58 7.71 -11.63
C LEU A 24 29.35 8.73 -12.46
N ARG A 25 29.39 10.00 -12.04
CA ARG A 25 30.19 11.04 -12.70
C ARG A 25 31.69 10.72 -12.64
N ALA A 26 32.20 10.28 -11.49
CA ALA A 26 33.59 9.87 -11.34
C ALA A 26 33.94 8.65 -12.22
N ALA A 27 33.04 7.67 -12.31
CA ALA A 27 33.19 6.53 -13.22
C ALA A 27 33.23 6.98 -14.69
N GLY A 28 32.39 7.95 -15.06
CA GLY A 28 32.43 8.59 -16.37
C GLY A 28 33.77 9.25 -16.68
N ALA A 29 34.42 9.88 -15.68
CA ALA A 29 35.75 10.47 -15.84
C ALA A 29 36.83 9.39 -16.10
N VAL A 30 36.79 8.26 -15.38
CA VAL A 30 37.69 7.12 -15.61
C VAL A 30 37.56 6.61 -17.05
N VAL A 31 36.32 6.39 -17.51
CA VAL A 31 36.06 5.93 -18.89
C VAL A 31 36.64 6.91 -19.92
N ARG A 32 36.52 8.23 -19.68
CA ARG A 32 37.10 9.25 -20.56
C ARG A 32 38.64 9.21 -20.56
N SER A 33 39.27 9.07 -19.40
CA SER A 33 40.74 8.98 -19.29
C SER A 33 41.29 7.72 -19.97
N LEU A 34 40.65 6.56 -19.76
CA LEU A 34 41.05 5.30 -20.42
C LEU A 34 40.87 5.35 -21.95
N LYS A 35 39.83 6.03 -22.45
CA LYS A 35 39.67 6.27 -23.90
C LYS A 35 40.83 7.09 -24.47
N LYS A 36 41.30 8.13 -23.77
CA LYS A 36 42.46 8.93 -24.20
C LYS A 36 43.75 8.11 -24.17
N PHE A 37 43.96 7.32 -23.12
CA PHE A 37 45.10 6.42 -23.01
C PHE A 37 45.15 5.39 -24.16
N ARG A 38 43.99 4.81 -24.52
CA ARG A 38 43.87 3.93 -25.69
C ARG A 38 44.28 4.63 -26.98
N VAL A 39 43.82 5.86 -27.22
CA VAL A 39 44.17 6.63 -28.43
C VAL A 39 45.66 6.93 -28.46
N ALA A 40 46.27 7.39 -27.37
CA ALA A 40 47.70 7.65 -27.28
C ALA A 40 48.56 6.40 -27.52
N THR A 41 48.07 5.23 -27.08
CA THR A 41 48.70 3.93 -27.35
C THR A 41 48.60 3.56 -28.83
N GLN A 42 47.44 3.80 -29.47
CA GLN A 42 47.22 3.52 -30.89
C GLN A 42 48.06 4.42 -31.81
N THR A 43 48.26 5.68 -31.43
CA THR A 43 49.06 6.64 -32.21
C THR A 43 50.56 6.58 -31.91
N GLY A 44 50.96 5.86 -30.86
CA GLY A 44 52.36 5.74 -30.44
C GLY A 44 52.96 7.03 -29.84
N ASN A 45 52.13 7.97 -29.40
CA ASN A 45 52.62 9.23 -28.83
C ASN A 45 53.13 9.04 -27.39
N LEU A 46 54.40 8.67 -27.24
CA LEU A 46 55.01 8.30 -25.95
C LEU A 46 54.96 9.42 -24.89
N ARG A 47 55.04 10.70 -25.28
CA ARG A 47 54.94 11.83 -24.36
C ARG A 47 53.52 12.04 -23.83
N GLU A 48 52.54 11.80 -24.68
CA GLU A 48 51.12 11.86 -24.30
C GLU A 48 50.72 10.62 -23.51
N LEU A 49 51.34 9.47 -23.79
CA LEU A 49 51.09 8.19 -23.13
C LEU A 49 51.32 8.26 -21.63
N SER A 50 52.49 8.74 -21.18
CA SER A 50 52.78 8.93 -19.74
C SER A 50 51.78 9.87 -19.06
N LYS A 51 51.44 10.99 -19.70
CA LYS A 51 50.45 11.94 -19.19
C LYS A 51 49.04 11.33 -19.08
N THR A 52 48.64 10.51 -20.05
CA THR A 52 47.33 9.84 -20.03
C THR A 52 47.25 8.71 -19.00
N ILE A 53 48.38 8.05 -18.68
CA ILE A 53 48.46 7.07 -17.58
C ILE A 53 48.24 7.77 -16.24
N GLU A 54 49.00 8.84 -15.94
CA GLU A 54 48.85 9.60 -14.70
C GLU A 54 47.41 10.13 -14.53
N SER A 55 46.82 10.65 -15.61
CA SER A 55 45.44 11.13 -15.62
C SER A 55 44.41 10.00 -15.38
N ALA A 56 44.68 8.79 -15.86
CA ALA A 56 43.84 7.62 -15.61
C ALA A 56 43.96 7.16 -14.15
N GLU A 57 45.17 7.11 -13.60
CA GLU A 57 45.41 6.78 -12.18
C GLU A 57 44.71 7.75 -11.23
N GLN A 58 44.81 9.06 -11.48
CA GLN A 58 44.10 10.09 -10.70
C GLN A 58 42.59 9.90 -10.75
N ALA A 59 42.04 9.61 -11.94
CA ALA A 59 40.61 9.37 -12.09
C ALA A 59 40.15 8.10 -11.35
N ILE A 60 40.96 7.03 -11.37
CA ILE A 60 40.68 5.78 -10.65
C ILE A 60 40.73 6.01 -9.15
N ALA A 61 41.73 6.74 -8.65
CA ALA A 61 41.84 7.10 -7.24
C ALA A 61 40.63 7.93 -6.76
N ALA A 62 40.20 8.91 -7.57
CA ALA A 62 39.01 9.71 -7.29
C ALA A 62 37.73 8.86 -7.25
N LEU A 63 37.55 7.93 -8.20
CA LEU A 63 36.43 6.99 -8.20
C LEU A 63 36.43 6.12 -6.94
N ARG A 64 37.60 5.55 -6.57
CA ARG A 64 37.73 4.72 -5.38
C ARG A 64 37.35 5.50 -4.12
N GLN A 65 37.84 6.73 -3.98
CA GLN A 65 37.50 7.59 -2.85
C GLN A 65 35.99 7.87 -2.81
N GLN A 66 35.39 8.25 -3.95
CA GLN A 66 33.97 8.57 -4.02
C GLN A 66 33.11 7.34 -3.69
N PHE A 67 33.46 6.16 -4.18
CA PHE A 67 32.75 4.93 -3.88
C PHE A 67 32.81 4.56 -2.40
N THR A 68 33.97 4.73 -1.75
CA THR A 68 34.11 4.53 -0.30
C THR A 68 33.19 5.48 0.47
N ASN A 69 33.19 6.77 0.10
CA ASN A 69 32.32 7.76 0.72
C ASN A 69 30.84 7.37 0.56
N THR A 70 30.40 6.98 -0.64
CA THR A 70 29.02 6.56 -0.91
C THR A 70 28.62 5.32 -0.11
N LYS A 71 29.53 4.34 0.03
CA LYS A 71 29.28 3.12 0.81
C LYS A 71 29.05 3.44 2.29
N GLU A 72 29.83 4.36 2.85
CA GLU A 72 29.75 4.74 4.26
C GLU A 72 28.52 5.59 4.60
N VAL A 73 27.93 6.25 3.60
CA VAL A 73 26.73 7.10 3.80
C VAL A 73 25.48 6.28 4.12
N TRP A 74 25.38 5.04 3.63
CA TRP A 74 24.22 4.19 3.92
C TRP A 74 24.33 3.54 5.31
N ASN A 75 23.88 4.27 6.33
CA ASN A 75 23.76 3.78 7.71
C ASN A 75 22.33 3.94 8.26
N PHE A 76 21.33 3.75 7.39
CA PHE A 76 19.93 3.94 7.75
C PHE A 76 19.34 2.64 8.32
N ASP A 77 18.82 2.70 9.54
CA ASP A 77 18.17 1.58 10.21
C ASP A 77 16.74 1.36 9.67
N SER A 78 16.67 0.73 8.50
CA SER A 78 15.41 0.56 7.77
C SER A 78 14.39 -0.31 8.51
N GLU A 79 14.83 -1.36 9.20
CA GLU A 79 13.95 -2.29 9.93
C GLU A 79 13.23 -1.57 11.08
N ASN A 80 13.99 -0.87 11.94
CA ASN A 80 13.40 -0.13 13.04
C ASN A 80 12.56 1.05 12.55
N TYR A 81 12.96 1.73 11.46
CA TYR A 81 12.18 2.82 10.90
C TYR A 81 10.80 2.37 10.41
N ILE A 82 10.74 1.26 9.66
CA ILE A 82 9.48 0.72 9.12
C ILE A 82 8.62 0.10 10.23
N ALA A 83 9.24 -0.49 11.26
CA ALA A 83 8.52 -0.97 12.44
C ALA A 83 7.95 0.17 13.29
N SER A 84 8.55 1.37 13.21
CA SER A 84 8.11 2.55 13.97
C SER A 84 6.92 3.29 13.32
N ARG A 85 6.35 4.24 14.08
CA ARG A 85 5.31 5.16 13.58
C ARG A 85 5.82 6.17 12.54
N ALA A 86 7.14 6.35 12.42
CA ALA A 86 7.75 7.34 11.55
C ALA A 86 7.43 7.10 10.08
N PHE A 87 7.44 5.84 9.64
CA PHE A 87 7.14 5.48 8.25
C PHE A 87 5.68 5.78 7.83
N PRO A 88 4.64 5.33 8.55
CA PRO A 88 3.27 5.71 8.23
C PRO A 88 3.03 7.23 8.29
N GLU A 89 3.67 7.95 9.23
CA GLU A 89 3.57 9.41 9.31
C GLU A 89 4.20 10.10 8.10
N GLU A 90 5.41 9.68 7.70
CA GLU A 90 6.08 10.19 6.48
C GLU A 90 5.22 9.91 5.23
N LEU A 91 4.59 8.73 5.14
CA LEU A 91 3.65 8.42 4.06
C LEU A 91 2.41 9.32 4.07
N LEU A 92 1.83 9.60 5.24
CA LEU A 92 0.69 10.48 5.35
C LEU A 92 1.04 11.92 4.96
N GLU A 93 2.19 12.44 5.37
CA GLU A 93 2.67 13.75 4.95
C GLU A 93 2.93 13.83 3.44
N MET A 94 3.61 12.82 2.89
CA MET A 94 3.86 12.71 1.44
C MET A 94 2.56 12.55 0.64
N SER A 95 1.56 11.89 1.21
CA SER A 95 0.24 11.77 0.57
C SER A 95 -0.46 13.11 0.46
N LYS A 96 -0.38 13.96 1.50
CA LYS A 96 -0.93 15.31 1.50
C LYS A 96 -0.26 16.19 0.44
N SER A 97 1.06 16.11 0.30
CA SER A 97 1.80 16.91 -0.69
C SER A 97 1.51 16.47 -2.13
N LEU A 98 1.34 15.17 -2.39
CA LEU A 98 1.04 14.62 -3.72
C LEU A 98 -0.46 14.55 -4.06
N GLY A 99 -1.32 14.95 -3.13
CA GLY A 99 -2.78 14.98 -3.30
C GLY A 99 -3.44 13.60 -3.29
N VAL A 100 -2.85 12.62 -2.61
CA VAL A 100 -3.39 11.27 -2.44
C VAL A 100 -4.13 11.21 -1.09
N LYS A 101 -5.39 10.78 -1.12
CA LYS A 101 -6.19 10.65 0.11
C LYS A 101 -5.86 9.33 0.81
N ILE A 102 -5.01 9.41 1.83
CA ILE A 102 -4.68 8.30 2.72
C ILE A 102 -5.13 8.64 4.15
N PHE A 103 -5.81 7.70 4.79
CA PHE A 103 -6.31 7.84 6.16
C PHE A 103 -5.80 6.67 7.00
N GLU A 104 -5.64 6.88 8.30
CA GLU A 104 -5.22 5.81 9.21
C GLU A 104 -6.38 5.37 10.10
N GLN A 105 -6.58 4.05 10.22
CA GLN A 105 -7.52 3.44 11.16
C GLN A 105 -7.10 2.01 11.52
N ASP A 106 -7.21 1.63 12.80
CA ASP A 106 -6.94 0.27 13.30
C ASP A 106 -5.59 -0.31 12.80
N GLU A 107 -4.51 0.49 12.88
CA GLU A 107 -3.14 0.12 12.45
C GLU A 107 -2.98 -0.15 10.94
N ARG A 108 -3.95 0.27 10.13
CA ARG A 108 -3.92 0.18 8.67
C ARG A 108 -4.05 1.56 8.04
N LEU A 109 -3.47 1.67 6.85
CA LEU A 109 -3.64 2.84 6.00
C LEU A 109 -4.74 2.54 4.96
N TYR A 110 -5.70 3.43 4.84
CA TYR A 110 -6.83 3.38 3.93
C TYR A 110 -6.55 4.34 2.79
N CYS A 111 -6.33 3.80 1.59
CA CYS A 111 -6.17 4.57 0.37
C CYS A 111 -7.27 4.14 -0.59
N TYR A 112 -8.49 4.65 -0.42
CA TYR A 112 -9.67 4.18 -1.15
C TYR A 112 -9.38 4.00 -2.66
N PRO A 113 -9.70 2.84 -3.25
CA PRO A 113 -10.40 1.67 -2.68
C PRO A 113 -9.48 0.61 -2.02
N PHE A 114 -8.19 0.86 -1.84
CA PHE A 114 -7.23 -0.14 -1.38
C PHE A 114 -6.98 -0.05 0.13
N LEU A 115 -6.73 -1.19 0.75
CA LEU A 115 -6.23 -1.28 2.11
C LEU A 115 -4.72 -1.53 2.08
N ILE A 116 -4.02 -0.82 2.93
CA ILE A 116 -2.57 -0.84 3.00
C ILE A 116 -2.18 -1.32 4.40
N ARG A 117 -1.36 -2.36 4.43
CA ARG A 117 -0.79 -2.93 5.64
C ARG A 117 0.72 -2.87 5.56
N ILE A 118 1.35 -2.31 6.58
CA ILE A 118 2.81 -2.30 6.69
C ILE A 118 3.26 -3.65 7.24
N LEU A 119 4.27 -4.26 6.62
CA LEU A 119 4.86 -5.54 7.01
C LEU A 119 6.35 -5.31 7.35
N PRO A 120 6.68 -4.92 8.60
CA PRO A 120 8.05 -4.59 9.00
C PRO A 120 9.05 -5.73 8.77
N ASN A 121 8.68 -6.96 9.16
CA ASN A 121 9.53 -8.14 9.04
C ASN A 121 9.87 -8.52 7.59
N GLU A 122 9.11 -8.03 6.62
CA GLU A 122 9.33 -8.32 5.20
C GLU A 122 9.90 -7.10 4.45
N LEU A 123 10.11 -5.97 5.14
CA LEU A 123 10.46 -4.68 4.52
C LEU A 123 9.55 -4.39 3.32
N ALA A 124 8.26 -4.56 3.52
CA ALA A 124 7.26 -4.47 2.47
C ALA A 124 5.98 -3.79 2.97
N VAL A 125 5.23 -3.26 2.02
CA VAL A 125 3.87 -2.78 2.22
C VAL A 125 2.95 -3.67 1.41
N GLN A 126 1.96 -4.26 2.07
CA GLN A 126 0.92 -5.04 1.44
C GLN A 126 -0.25 -4.14 1.05
N ILE A 127 -0.54 -4.07 -0.24
CA ILE A 127 -1.69 -3.38 -0.82
C ILE A 127 -2.71 -4.47 -1.20
N ASP A 128 -3.77 -4.59 -0.41
CA ASP A 128 -4.71 -5.73 -0.42
C ASP A 128 -3.97 -7.08 -0.35
N LYS A 129 -3.82 -7.78 -1.48
CA LYS A 129 -3.12 -9.07 -1.59
C LYS A 129 -1.72 -8.97 -2.19
N THR A 130 -1.35 -7.80 -2.72
CA THR A 130 -0.08 -7.60 -3.44
C THR A 130 0.96 -7.02 -2.50
N LYS A 131 2.16 -7.60 -2.47
CA LYS A 131 3.30 -7.07 -1.70
C LYS A 131 4.11 -6.10 -2.56
N GLU A 132 4.34 -4.90 -2.04
CA GLU A 132 5.16 -3.86 -2.64
C GLU A 132 6.42 -3.66 -1.80
N LYS A 133 7.59 -3.73 -2.45
CA LYS A 133 8.91 -3.59 -1.80
C LYS A 133 9.56 -2.25 -2.10
N ARG A 134 9.00 -1.46 -3.02
CA ARG A 134 9.46 -0.10 -3.33
C ARG A 134 8.97 0.85 -2.26
N LEU A 135 9.71 0.89 -1.15
CA LEU A 135 9.33 1.62 0.07
C LEU A 135 9.70 3.10 0.08
N ARG A 136 10.39 3.62 -0.95
CA ARG A 136 10.66 5.06 -1.06
C ARG A 136 9.33 5.82 -0.98
N PRO A 137 9.08 6.66 0.05
CA PRO A 137 7.78 7.29 0.27
C PRO A 137 7.22 8.00 -0.97
N SER A 138 8.03 8.78 -1.68
CA SER A 138 7.61 9.47 -2.91
C SER A 138 7.19 8.50 -4.01
N THR A 139 7.91 7.39 -4.18
CA THR A 139 7.60 6.36 -5.18
C THR A 139 6.35 5.57 -4.81
N LEU A 140 6.21 5.21 -3.53
CA LEU A 140 5.07 4.47 -3.02
C LEU A 140 3.78 5.28 -3.12
N VAL A 141 3.78 6.55 -2.71
CA VAL A 141 2.61 7.42 -2.82
C VAL A 141 2.22 7.66 -4.27
N ASN A 142 3.19 7.84 -5.18
CA ASN A 142 2.90 7.93 -6.61
C ASN A 142 2.31 6.63 -7.17
N HIS A 143 2.79 5.48 -6.70
CA HIS A 143 2.22 4.18 -7.07
C HIS A 143 0.76 4.07 -6.59
N LEU A 144 0.47 4.47 -5.35
CA LEU A 144 -0.89 4.51 -4.80
C LEU A 144 -1.80 5.46 -5.58
N LYS A 145 -1.31 6.64 -5.97
CA LYS A 145 -2.02 7.58 -6.84
C LYS A 145 -2.41 6.94 -8.17
N ALA A 146 -1.47 6.25 -8.81
CA ALA A 146 -1.71 5.55 -10.06
C ALA A 146 -2.72 4.40 -9.90
N LEU A 147 -2.76 3.75 -8.74
CA LEU A 147 -3.77 2.74 -8.43
C LEU A 147 -5.14 3.36 -8.18
N GLN A 148 -5.24 4.48 -7.46
CA GLN A 148 -6.50 5.19 -7.17
C GLN A 148 -7.18 5.70 -8.44
N ASN A 149 -6.40 6.07 -9.47
CA ASN A 149 -6.94 6.49 -10.76
C ASN A 149 -7.47 5.33 -11.63
N LYS A 150 -7.20 4.07 -11.26
CA LYS A 150 -7.71 2.92 -12.01
C LYS A 150 -9.16 2.62 -11.60
N PRO A 151 -9.99 2.14 -12.54
CA PRO A 151 -11.35 1.71 -12.20
C PRO A 151 -11.30 0.56 -11.18
N VAL A 152 -12.16 0.65 -10.17
CA VAL A 152 -12.27 -0.37 -9.12
C VAL A 152 -12.75 -1.67 -9.76
N ARG A 153 -11.93 -2.73 -9.70
CA ARG A 153 -12.28 -4.07 -10.21
C ARG A 153 -13.12 -4.85 -9.18
N PHE A 154 -14.21 -4.25 -8.73
CA PHE A 154 -15.17 -4.89 -7.81
C PHE A 154 -16.34 -5.45 -8.60
N ARG A 155 -16.82 -6.65 -8.25
CA ARG A 155 -17.97 -7.31 -8.89
C ARG A 155 -19.15 -7.34 -7.91
N PRO A 156 -19.92 -6.24 -7.81
CA PRO A 156 -20.97 -6.08 -6.80
C PRO A 156 -22.02 -7.20 -6.83
N GLU A 157 -22.41 -7.67 -8.01
CA GLU A 157 -23.41 -8.73 -8.17
C GLU A 157 -22.92 -10.06 -7.57
N THR A 158 -21.66 -10.43 -7.87
CA THR A 158 -21.08 -11.69 -7.35
C THR A 158 -20.96 -11.65 -5.83
N PHE A 159 -20.59 -10.48 -5.28
CA PHE A 159 -20.50 -10.28 -3.85
C PHE A 159 -21.89 -10.32 -3.19
N LEU A 160 -22.88 -9.66 -3.78
CA LEU A 160 -24.27 -9.68 -3.31
C LEU A 160 -24.85 -11.10 -3.25
N GLU A 161 -24.63 -11.92 -4.28
CA GLU A 161 -25.05 -13.33 -4.28
C GLU A 161 -24.37 -14.15 -3.17
N SER A 162 -23.10 -13.86 -2.90
CA SER A 162 -22.35 -14.51 -1.81
C SER A 162 -22.92 -14.12 -0.44
N LEU A 163 -23.24 -12.84 -0.24
CA LEU A 163 -23.91 -12.35 0.97
C LEU A 163 -25.27 -12.99 1.16
N PHE A 164 -26.06 -13.09 0.09
CA PHE A 164 -27.39 -13.71 0.15
C PHE A 164 -27.32 -15.20 0.49
N SER A 165 -26.36 -15.93 -0.11
CA SER A 165 -26.15 -17.36 0.18
C SER A 165 -25.76 -17.60 1.65
N ALA A 166 -24.88 -16.75 2.19
CA ALA A 166 -24.49 -16.80 3.59
C ALA A 166 -25.67 -16.45 4.52
N TYR A 167 -26.44 -15.43 4.18
CA TYR A 167 -27.65 -15.02 4.89
C TYR A 167 -28.70 -16.13 4.94
N GLU A 168 -28.99 -16.77 3.80
CA GLU A 168 -29.94 -17.88 3.68
C GLU A 168 -29.51 -19.07 4.57
N THR A 169 -28.21 -19.37 4.62
CA THR A 169 -27.65 -20.43 5.47
C THR A 169 -27.86 -20.14 6.95
N LEU A 170 -27.65 -18.90 7.39
CA LEU A 170 -27.86 -18.48 8.78
C LEU A 170 -29.34 -18.44 9.18
N ILE A 171 -30.25 -18.14 8.25
CA ILE A 171 -31.68 -18.18 8.54
C ILE A 171 -32.18 -19.61 8.63
N LYS A 172 -31.75 -20.49 7.72
CA LYS A 172 -32.15 -21.90 7.74
C LYS A 172 -31.76 -22.58 9.05
N SER A 173 -30.65 -22.20 9.67
CA SER A 173 -30.25 -22.70 10.99
C SER A 173 -31.10 -22.14 12.14
N ARG A 174 -31.81 -21.03 11.95
CA ARG A 174 -32.75 -20.42 12.90
C ARG A 174 -34.22 -20.83 12.69
N GLY A 175 -34.52 -21.55 11.60
CA GLY A 175 -35.85 -22.06 11.27
C GLY A 175 -36.27 -21.74 9.82
N LYS A 176 -36.85 -22.72 9.11
CA LYS A 176 -37.14 -22.66 7.67
C LYS A 176 -38.13 -21.55 7.25
N ASP A 177 -39.01 -21.11 8.15
CA ASP A 177 -40.12 -20.18 7.83
C ASP A 177 -39.73 -18.69 7.77
N HIS A 178 -38.44 -18.36 7.73
CA HIS A 178 -37.95 -17.00 7.93
C HIS A 178 -37.18 -16.41 6.73
N VAL A 179 -36.94 -17.21 5.69
CA VAL A 179 -36.25 -16.74 4.47
C VAL A 179 -37.16 -15.74 3.75
N GLY A 180 -36.64 -14.57 3.39
CA GLY A 180 -37.40 -13.52 2.69
C GLY A 180 -38.25 -12.62 3.59
N LYS A 181 -38.35 -12.91 4.90
CA LYS A 181 -39.12 -12.10 5.87
C LYS A 181 -38.39 -10.85 6.39
N GLY A 182 -37.26 -10.47 5.78
CA GLY A 182 -36.53 -9.25 6.18
C GLY A 182 -35.86 -9.32 7.55
N ILE A 183 -35.55 -10.52 8.08
CA ILE A 183 -34.87 -10.65 9.38
C ILE A 183 -33.50 -10.01 9.31
N VAL A 184 -33.19 -9.17 10.29
CA VAL A 184 -31.87 -8.54 10.39
C VAL A 184 -30.86 -9.52 10.97
N ILE A 185 -29.79 -9.76 10.23
CA ILE A 185 -28.63 -10.53 10.67
C ILE A 185 -27.45 -9.57 10.81
N THR A 186 -26.61 -9.76 11.84
CA THR A 186 -25.43 -8.91 11.99
C THR A 186 -24.42 -9.20 10.90
N LEU A 187 -23.81 -8.17 10.33
CA LEU A 187 -22.79 -8.35 9.30
C LEU A 187 -21.57 -9.12 9.81
N LEU A 188 -21.31 -9.05 11.11
CA LEU A 188 -20.26 -9.80 11.77
C LEU A 188 -20.53 -11.32 11.78
N GLU A 189 -21.79 -11.75 11.90
CA GLU A 189 -22.16 -13.16 11.76
C GLU A 189 -21.98 -13.66 10.33
N ILE A 190 -22.35 -12.86 9.33
CA ILE A 190 -22.10 -13.20 7.92
C ILE A 190 -20.60 -13.34 7.66
N TYR A 191 -19.81 -12.37 8.11
CA TYR A 191 -18.35 -12.43 7.99
C TYR A 191 -17.80 -13.72 8.61
N ARG A 192 -18.23 -14.08 9.83
CA ARG A 192 -17.81 -15.32 10.49
C ARG A 192 -18.16 -16.56 9.67
N LEU A 193 -19.34 -16.60 9.04
CA LEU A 193 -19.74 -17.71 8.19
C LEU A 193 -18.86 -17.79 6.92
N LEU A 194 -18.57 -16.65 6.30
CA LEU A 194 -17.73 -16.57 5.09
C LEU A 194 -16.25 -16.92 5.37
N THR A 195 -15.80 -16.84 6.63
CA THR A 195 -14.42 -17.13 7.04
C THR A 195 -14.32 -18.29 8.02
N LEU A 196 -15.20 -19.30 7.92
CA LEU A 196 -15.22 -20.44 8.85
C LEU A 196 -13.95 -21.29 8.81
N LEU A 197 -13.29 -21.39 7.65
CA LEU A 197 -12.10 -22.24 7.54
C LEU A 197 -10.91 -21.61 8.26
N PRO A 198 -10.09 -22.43 8.96
CA PRO A 198 -8.92 -21.92 9.66
C PRO A 198 -7.98 -21.23 8.68
N GLY A 199 -7.59 -19.98 9.00
CA GLY A 199 -6.73 -19.16 8.14
C GLY A 199 -7.47 -18.19 7.21
N GLN A 200 -8.74 -18.43 6.84
CA GLN A 200 -9.47 -17.53 5.93
C GLN A 200 -9.66 -16.12 6.52
N ALA A 201 -9.87 -16.00 7.83
CA ALA A 201 -9.96 -14.69 8.48
C ALA A 201 -8.65 -13.88 8.46
N LYS A 202 -7.51 -14.53 8.15
CA LYS A 202 -6.23 -13.84 7.91
C LYS A 202 -6.12 -13.35 6.47
N GLU A 203 -6.69 -14.08 5.52
CA GLU A 203 -6.67 -13.76 4.08
C GLU A 203 -7.77 -12.80 3.65
N TYR A 204 -8.88 -12.79 4.38
CA TYR A 204 -10.00 -11.90 4.18
C TYR A 204 -10.39 -11.29 5.52
N SER A 205 -9.89 -10.08 5.79
CA SER A 205 -10.05 -9.43 7.08
C SER A 205 -11.39 -8.70 7.21
N ARG A 206 -11.76 -8.35 8.45
CA ARG A 206 -12.97 -7.57 8.72
C ARG A 206 -13.00 -6.23 8.00
N GLN A 207 -11.83 -5.58 7.86
CA GLN A 207 -11.69 -4.31 7.16
C GLN A 207 -11.89 -4.46 5.64
N GLU A 208 -11.41 -5.55 5.04
CA GLU A 208 -11.65 -5.87 3.63
C GLU A 208 -13.14 -6.11 3.39
N PHE A 209 -13.78 -6.88 4.28
CA PHE A 209 -15.23 -7.07 4.24
C PHE A 209 -16.00 -5.75 4.41
N ALA A 210 -15.57 -4.88 5.33
CA ALA A 210 -16.17 -3.55 5.52
C ALA A 210 -16.11 -2.69 4.25
N ARG A 211 -14.95 -2.70 3.58
CA ARG A 211 -14.75 -2.04 2.29
C ARG A 211 -15.69 -2.60 1.23
N ASP A 212 -15.75 -3.92 1.11
CA ASP A 212 -16.54 -4.57 0.05
C ASP A 212 -18.05 -4.31 0.26
N ILE A 213 -18.52 -4.23 1.51
CA ILE A 213 -19.87 -3.74 1.84
C ILE A 213 -20.07 -2.29 1.39
N TYR A 214 -19.11 -1.40 1.63
CA TYR A 214 -19.20 -0.02 1.16
C TYR A 214 -19.17 0.11 -0.36
N LEU A 215 -18.38 -0.70 -1.06
CA LEU A 215 -18.37 -0.74 -2.51
C LEU A 215 -19.69 -1.24 -3.08
N LEU A 216 -20.30 -2.25 -2.44
CA LEU A 216 -21.64 -2.74 -2.80
C LEU A 216 -22.70 -1.65 -2.58
N ASP A 217 -22.75 -1.04 -1.40
CA ASP A 217 -23.72 -0.01 -1.06
C ASP A 217 -23.63 1.20 -2.02
N ARG A 218 -22.41 1.59 -2.40
CA ARG A 218 -22.19 2.68 -3.37
C ARG A 218 -22.52 2.28 -4.81
N SER A 219 -22.44 1.00 -5.17
CA SER A 219 -22.70 0.52 -6.54
C SER A 219 -24.16 0.68 -6.95
N GLY A 220 -25.09 0.82 -5.99
CA GLY A 220 -26.52 0.87 -6.24
C GLY A 220 -27.16 -0.47 -6.59
N ILE A 221 -26.38 -1.55 -6.66
CA ILE A 221 -26.90 -2.90 -6.92
C ILE A 221 -27.49 -3.45 -5.63
N THR A 222 -28.83 -3.48 -5.57
CA THR A 222 -29.57 -3.93 -4.39
C THR A 222 -30.33 -5.24 -4.61
N THR A 223 -30.47 -5.70 -5.85
CA THR A 223 -31.31 -6.85 -6.18
C THR A 223 -30.48 -8.05 -6.61
N THR A 224 -30.75 -9.20 -5.99
CA THR A 224 -30.15 -10.49 -6.37
C THR A 224 -30.76 -11.03 -7.66
N LYS A 225 -30.13 -12.02 -8.29
CA LYS A 225 -30.67 -12.76 -9.45
C LYS A 225 -32.02 -13.43 -9.16
N ARG A 226 -32.31 -13.69 -7.88
CA ARG A 226 -33.57 -14.28 -7.41
C ARG A 226 -34.66 -13.24 -7.14
N GLY A 227 -34.43 -11.95 -7.45
CA GLY A 227 -35.39 -10.87 -7.23
C GLY A 227 -35.51 -10.42 -5.78
N VAL A 228 -34.64 -10.90 -4.89
CA VAL A 228 -34.63 -10.51 -3.47
C VAL A 228 -33.78 -9.26 -3.30
N VAL A 229 -34.31 -8.28 -2.57
CA VAL A 229 -33.69 -6.95 -2.35
C VAL A 229 -32.94 -6.93 -1.03
N VAL A 230 -31.71 -6.45 -1.04
CA VAL A 230 -30.89 -6.23 0.15
C VAL A 230 -31.20 -4.89 0.79
N SER A 231 -31.20 -4.85 2.12
CA SER A 231 -31.20 -3.60 2.88
C SER A 231 -30.17 -3.66 4.01
N PHE A 232 -29.58 -2.51 4.32
CA PHE A 232 -28.64 -2.33 5.43
C PHE A 232 -29.29 -1.50 6.54
N PRO A 233 -30.15 -2.11 7.38
CA PRO A 233 -30.86 -1.37 8.42
C PRO A 233 -29.87 -0.75 9.42
N ALA A 234 -30.06 0.54 9.68
CA ALA A 234 -29.41 1.22 10.77
C ALA A 234 -29.98 0.70 12.09
N SER A 235 -29.13 0.24 13.01
CA SER A 235 -29.58 -0.15 14.34
C SER A 235 -29.97 1.07 15.17
N THR A 236 -31.04 0.95 15.96
CA THR A 236 -31.27 1.80 17.16
C THR A 236 -30.19 1.59 18.23
N GLY A 237 -29.35 0.55 18.09
CA GLY A 237 -28.19 0.20 18.91
C GLY A 237 -26.85 0.75 18.42
N THR A 238 -26.80 1.83 17.64
CA THR A 238 -25.54 2.56 17.33
C THR A 238 -24.85 3.17 18.55
N ARG A 239 -25.48 3.09 19.74
CA ARG A 239 -24.88 3.42 21.05
C ARG A 239 -23.80 2.44 21.51
N TRP A 240 -23.78 1.19 21.02
CA TRP A 240 -22.83 0.16 21.46
C TRP A 240 -21.92 -0.26 20.30
N THR A 241 -20.61 -0.11 20.48
CA THR A 241 -19.55 -0.43 19.50
C THR A 241 -19.45 -1.92 19.17
N THR A 242 -20.00 -2.78 20.03
CA THR A 242 -19.97 -4.25 19.94
C THR A 242 -20.94 -4.75 18.87
N GLY A 243 -20.42 -5.01 17.66
CA GLY A 243 -21.16 -5.67 16.57
C GLY A 243 -21.26 -4.86 15.28
N THR A 244 -20.73 -3.64 15.25
CA THR A 244 -20.67 -2.83 14.02
C THR A 244 -19.37 -3.07 13.25
N ILE A 245 -19.44 -2.93 11.94
CA ILE A 245 -18.30 -2.95 11.02
C ILE A 245 -18.06 -1.52 10.54
N ARG A 246 -16.81 -1.06 10.64
CA ARG A 246 -16.39 0.31 10.29
C ARG A 246 -15.56 0.31 9.02
N VAL A 247 -15.74 1.35 8.20
CA VAL A 247 -14.95 1.59 6.99
C VAL A 247 -14.71 3.08 6.82
N ILE A 248 -13.50 3.43 6.39
CA ILE A 248 -13.19 4.80 5.95
C ILE A 248 -13.66 4.99 4.50
N THR A 249 -14.52 5.98 4.29
CA THR A 249 -15.02 6.39 2.98
C THR A 249 -13.95 7.10 2.14
N GLN A 250 -14.25 7.36 0.86
CA GLN A 250 -13.33 8.09 -0.03
C GLN A 250 -12.96 9.48 0.50
N GLU A 251 -13.84 10.08 1.30
CA GLU A 251 -13.68 11.39 1.92
C GLU A 251 -12.96 11.35 3.27
N GLY A 252 -12.64 10.16 3.79
CA GLY A 252 -12.03 10.00 5.11
C GLY A 252 -13.04 9.92 6.26
N GLN A 253 -14.33 9.90 5.96
CA GLN A 253 -15.37 9.80 6.98
C GLN A 253 -15.58 8.35 7.41
N ASP A 254 -15.81 8.16 8.71
CA ASP A 254 -16.22 6.88 9.28
C ASP A 254 -17.66 6.52 8.86
N LYS A 255 -17.83 5.41 8.12
CA LYS A 255 -19.13 4.80 7.88
C LYS A 255 -19.26 3.50 8.67
N ARG A 256 -20.41 3.31 9.32
CA ARG A 256 -20.68 2.15 10.18
C ARG A 256 -21.84 1.34 9.60
N TYR A 257 -21.65 0.02 9.52
CA TYR A 257 -22.70 -0.92 9.19
C TYR A 257 -22.95 -1.85 10.37
N TYR A 258 -24.21 -2.20 10.60
CA TYR A 258 -24.60 -3.09 11.69
C TYR A 258 -25.08 -4.43 11.16
N GLY A 259 -26.17 -4.41 10.41
CA GLY A 259 -26.84 -5.60 9.95
C GLY A 259 -27.24 -5.50 8.48
N ILE A 260 -27.74 -6.62 8.00
CA ILE A 260 -28.21 -6.83 6.65
C ILE A 260 -29.47 -7.67 6.72
N SER A 261 -30.43 -7.35 5.87
CA SER A 261 -31.63 -8.15 5.67
C SER A 261 -31.91 -8.27 4.19
N PHE A 262 -32.64 -9.32 3.84
CA PHE A 262 -33.12 -9.54 2.48
C PHE A 262 -34.63 -9.76 2.53
N SER A 263 -35.35 -9.04 1.68
CA SER A 263 -36.81 -9.14 1.52
C SER A 263 -37.16 -9.38 0.06
N GLU A 264 -38.26 -10.07 -0.17
CA GLU A 264 -38.85 -10.12 -1.52
C GLU A 264 -39.23 -8.68 -1.94
N ALA A 265 -39.05 -8.39 -3.23
CA ALA A 265 -39.35 -7.08 -3.82
C ALA A 265 -40.85 -6.74 -3.77
#